data_AF-A0A9D2RUG0-F1
#
_entry.id   AF-A0A9D2RUG0-F1
#
_cell.length_a   1.000
_cell.length_b   1.000
_cell.length_c   1.000
_cell.angle_alpha   90.00
_cell.angle_beta   90.00
_cell.angle_gamma   90.00
#
_symmetry.space_group_name_H-M   'P 1'
#
loop_
_entity.id
_entity.type
_entity.pdbx_description
1 polymer ?
#
loop_
_entity_poly.entity_id
_entity_poly.type
_entity_poly.pdbx_seq_one_letter_code
_entity_poly.pdbx_strand_id
1 'polypeptide(L)'
;MEIAAIIGVALIAMILCVLLRGYRPEYSVFLSLTAGIFILLMALNALTPMMGTLSQLIEISGQGREAFSILLKALGVCFITQLASDACKDAGEGAIASKVELAGKVVILLLAMPLFEQIIGVATSLMTV
;
A
#
# COMPACT_ATOMS: atom_id res chain seq x y z
N MET A 1 -0.64 20.12 6.33
CA MET A 1 -0.24 20.00 7.74
C MET A 1 -0.02 18.54 8.17
N GLU A 2 -0.76 17.56 7.63
CA GLU A 2 -0.57 16.14 8.02
C GLU A 2 0.75 15.50 7.55
N ILE A 3 1.20 15.77 6.31
CA ILE A 3 2.45 15.19 5.78
C ILE A 3 3.68 15.58 6.63
N ALA A 4 3.73 16.83 7.10
CA ALA A 4 4.82 17.29 7.97
C ALA A 4 4.82 16.57 9.32
N ALA A 5 3.64 16.27 9.88
CA ALA A 5 3.51 15.49 11.11
C ALA A 5 3.93 14.02 10.89
N ILE A 6 3.54 13.42 9.77
CA ILE A 6 3.95 12.05 9.39
C ILE A 6 5.47 11.95 9.28
N ILE A 7 6.12 12.90 8.59
CA ILE A 7 7.58 12.95 8.45
C ILE A 7 8.26 13.17 9.81
N GLY A 8 7.71 14.04 10.66
CA GLY A 8 8.24 14.28 12.00
C GLY A 8 8.20 13.04 12.89
N VAL A 9 7.07 12.33 12.92
CA VAL A 9 6.92 11.06 13.65
C VAL A 9 7.86 9.99 13.09
N ALA A 10 8.01 9.91 11.76
CA ALA A 10 8.92 8.97 11.11
C ALA A 10 10.39 9.20 11.50
N LEU A 11 10.84 10.47 11.54
CA LEU A 11 12.20 10.81 11.95
C LEU A 11 12.45 10.48 13.43
N ILE A 12 11.51 10.78 14.32
CA ILE A 12 11.63 10.46 15.76
C ILE A 12 11.66 8.94 15.96
N ALA A 13 10.80 8.20 15.28
CA ALA A 13 10.77 6.74 15.32
C ALA A 13 12.07 6.12 14.77
N MET A 14 12.64 6.69 13.71
CA MET A 14 13.92 6.26 13.14
C MET A 14 15.07 6.48 14.13
N ILE A 15 15.16 7.65 14.76
CA ILE A 15 16.18 7.95 15.78
C ILE A 15 16.05 6.99 16.98
N LEU A 16 14.83 6.74 17.45
CA LEU A 16 14.57 5.77 18.53
C LEU A 16 14.96 4.34 18.13
N CYS A 17 14.64 3.90 16.91
CA CYS A 17 15.04 2.60 16.40
C CYS A 17 16.57 2.45 16.39
N VAL A 18 17.30 3.45 15.89
CA VAL A 18 18.77 3.45 15.83
C VAL A 18 19.39 3.39 17.23
N LEU A 19 18.86 4.15 18.19
CA LEU A 19 19.32 4.11 19.58
C LEU A 19 19.09 2.74 20.23
N LEU A 20 17.92 2.13 20.01
CA LEU A 20 17.56 0.84 20.61
C LEU A 20 18.37 -0.32 20.02
N ARG A 21 18.72 -0.24 18.73
CA ARG A 21 19.55 -1.24 18.05
C ARG A 21 20.94 -1.38 18.69
N GLY A 22 21.46 -0.31 19.31
CA GLY A 22 22.72 -0.32 20.06
C GLY A 22 22.68 -1.03 21.41
N TYR A 23 21.48 -1.23 21.99
CA TYR A 23 21.31 -1.91 23.29
C TYR A 23 20.81 -3.36 23.15
N ARG A 24 19.74 -3.58 22.38
CA ARG A 24 19.15 -4.92 22.14
C ARG A 24 18.47 -4.94 20.75
N PRO A 25 19.07 -5.60 19.72
CA PRO A 25 18.58 -5.56 18.34
C PRO A 25 17.18 -6.20 18.16
N GLU A 26 16.78 -7.15 19.02
CA GLU A 26 15.46 -7.80 18.95
C GLU A 26 14.30 -6.82 19.21
N TYR A 27 14.46 -5.88 20.15
CA TYR A 27 13.45 -4.86 20.42
C TYR A 27 13.37 -3.80 19.32
N SER A 28 14.45 -3.59 18.56
CA SER A 28 14.48 -2.64 17.45
C SER A 28 13.54 -3.07 16.32
N VAL A 29 13.39 -4.37 16.06
CA VAL A 29 12.50 -4.89 15.01
C VAL A 29 11.03 -4.72 15.40
N PHE A 30 10.67 -4.99 16.66
CA PHE A 30 9.31 -4.74 17.15
C PHE A 30 8.95 -3.25 17.12
N LEU A 31 9.90 -2.38 17.44
CA LEU A 31 9.69 -0.94 17.38
C LEU A 31 9.51 -0.45 15.93
N SER A 32 10.33 -0.94 14.98
CA SER A 32 10.21 -0.54 13.57
C SER A 32 8.91 -1.04 12.94
N LEU A 33 8.47 -2.26 13.29
CA LEU A 33 7.19 -2.80 12.86
C LEU A 33 6.02 -1.95 13.37
N THR A 34 6.03 -1.62 14.66
CA THR A 34 4.95 -0.83 15.29
C THR A 34 4.91 0.59 14.73
N ALA A 35 6.08 1.22 14.58
CA ALA A 35 6.19 2.54 13.96
C ALA A 35 5.73 2.53 12.49
N GLY A 36 6.11 1.50 11.73
CA GLY A 36 5.68 1.31 10.34
C GLY A 36 4.16 1.18 10.22
N ILE A 37 3.53 0.36 11.08
CA ILE A 37 2.06 0.23 11.13
C ILE A 37 1.42 1.59 11.47
N PHE A 38 1.96 2.33 12.43
CA PHE A 38 1.41 3.61 12.85
C PHE A 38 1.49 4.68 11.74
N ILE A 39 2.62 4.76 11.04
CA ILE A 39 2.81 5.64 9.88
C ILE A 39 1.85 5.25 8.75
N LEU A 40 1.69 3.95 8.49
CA LEU A 40 0.77 3.44 7.48
C LEU A 40 -0.69 3.84 7.78
N LEU A 41 -1.12 3.72 9.04
CA LEU A 41 -2.47 4.13 9.47
C LEU A 41 -2.69 5.64 9.30
N MET A 42 -1.69 6.46 9.64
CA MET A 42 -1.78 7.91 9.38
C MET A 42 -1.86 8.22 7.87
N ALA A 43 -1.09 7.51 7.04
CA ALA A 43 -1.15 7.67 5.59
C ALA A 43 -2.53 7.26 5.01
N LEU A 44 -3.12 6.17 5.52
CA LEU A 44 -4.47 5.73 5.15
C LEU A 44 -5.54 6.73 5.57
N ASN A 45 -5.39 7.37 6.74
CA ASN A 45 -6.30 8.46 7.14
C ASN A 45 -6.23 9.64 6.18
N ALA A 46 -5.05 10.00 5.67
CA ALA A 46 -4.92 11.06 4.65
C ALA A 46 -5.61 10.70 3.31
N LEU A 47 -5.83 9.41 3.03
CA LEU A 47 -6.57 8.93 1.85
C LEU A 47 -8.10 8.96 2.02
N THR A 48 -8.62 9.01 3.25
CA THR A 48 -10.08 9.05 3.51
C THR A 48 -10.84 10.22 2.86
N PRO A 49 -10.36 11.49 2.86
CA PRO A 49 -11.06 12.57 2.16
C PRO A 49 -11.11 12.36 0.64
N MET A 50 -10.07 11.72 0.08
CA MET A 50 -9.97 11.39 -1.34
C MET A 50 -10.99 10.31 -1.72
N MET A 51 -11.21 9.32 -0.86
CA MET A 51 -12.27 8.32 -1.05
C MET A 51 -13.66 8.93 -1.05
N GLY A 52 -13.94 9.90 -0.17
CA GLY A 52 -15.24 10.57 -0.08
C GLY A 52 -15.59 11.41 -1.32
N THR A 53 -14.60 12.11 -1.89
CA THR A 53 -14.80 12.86 -3.15
C THR A 53 -14.97 11.91 -4.32
N LEU A 54 -14.20 10.81 -4.38
CA LEU A 54 -14.29 9.89 -5.50
C LEU A 54 -15.60 9.08 -5.51
N SER A 55 -16.14 8.72 -4.36
CA SER A 55 -17.46 8.07 -4.29
C SER A 55 -18.58 8.95 -4.87
N GLN A 56 -18.49 10.27 -4.69
CA GLN A 56 -19.43 11.22 -5.28
C GLN A 56 -19.28 11.29 -6.81
N LEU A 57 -18.05 11.26 -7.34
CA LEU A 57 -17.81 11.24 -8.80
C LEU A 57 -18.27 9.92 -9.47
N ILE A 58 -18.13 8.80 -8.76
CA ILE A 58 -18.51 7.47 -9.25
C ILE A 58 -20.03 7.30 -9.32
N GLU A 59 -20.79 7.88 -8.37
CA GLU A 59 -22.26 7.89 -8.42
C GLU A 59 -22.80 8.59 -9.67
N ILE A 60 -22.11 9.62 -10.16
CA ILE A 60 -22.51 10.35 -11.36
C ILE A 60 -22.23 9.55 -12.64
N SER A 61 -21.22 8.67 -12.61
CA SER A 61 -20.67 8.03 -13.82
C SER A 61 -21.14 6.60 -14.04
N GLY A 62 -21.70 5.91 -13.02
CA GLY A 62 -22.33 4.58 -13.10
C GLY A 62 -21.43 3.39 -13.47
N GLN A 63 -20.31 3.62 -14.17
CA GLN A 63 -19.52 2.59 -14.86
C GLN A 63 -18.07 2.46 -14.35
N GLY A 64 -17.70 3.16 -13.27
CA GLY A 64 -16.32 3.19 -12.74
C GLY A 64 -16.10 2.53 -11.36
N ARG A 65 -17.16 2.01 -10.73
CA ARG A 65 -17.10 1.54 -9.32
C ARG A 65 -16.22 0.30 -9.14
N GLU A 66 -16.24 -0.59 -10.13
CA GLU A 66 -15.46 -1.83 -10.11
C GLU A 66 -13.96 -1.55 -10.31
N ALA A 67 -13.61 -0.75 -11.33
CA ALA A 67 -12.23 -0.35 -11.57
C ALA A 67 -11.62 0.40 -10.36
N PHE A 68 -12.41 1.27 -9.72
CA PHE A 68 -11.97 1.95 -8.51
C PHE A 68 -11.77 1.00 -7.32
N SER A 69 -12.67 0.03 -7.13
CA SER A 69 -12.53 -0.99 -6.09
C SER A 69 -11.26 -1.83 -6.28
N ILE A 70 -10.96 -2.20 -7.53
CA ILE A 70 -9.73 -2.93 -7.89
C ILE A 70 -8.50 -2.08 -7.58
N LEU A 71 -8.52 -0.79 -7.91
CA LEU A 71 -7.41 0.13 -7.67
C LEU A 71 -7.12 0.27 -6.17
N LEU A 72 -8.16 0.44 -5.33
CA LEU A 72 -7.99 0.47 -3.88
C LEU A 72 -7.47 -0.84 -3.30
N LYS A 73 -7.94 -1.99 -3.80
CA LYS A 73 -7.41 -3.31 -3.39
C LYS A 73 -5.94 -3.44 -3.74
N ALA A 74 -5.54 -3.04 -4.95
CA ALA A 74 -4.15 -3.08 -5.38
C ALA A 74 -3.26 -2.15 -4.54
N LEU A 75 -3.74 -0.95 -4.21
CA LEU A 75 -3.05 -0.01 -3.32
C LEU A 75 -2.84 -0.61 -1.92
N GLY A 76 -3.88 -1.23 -1.36
CA GLY A 76 -3.81 -1.92 -0.06
C GLY A 76 -2.80 -3.08 -0.05
N VAL A 77 -2.83 -3.92 -1.09
CA VAL A 77 -1.83 -5.00 -1.25
C VAL A 77 -0.42 -4.43 -1.32
N CYS A 78 -0.20 -3.36 -2.10
CA CYS A 78 1.11 -2.72 -2.21
C CYS A 78 1.63 -2.28 -0.85
N PHE A 79 0.80 -1.58 -0.06
CA PHE A 79 1.15 -1.11 1.28
C PHE A 79 1.51 -2.24 2.24
N ILE A 80 0.69 -3.30 2.29
CA ILE A 80 0.93 -4.45 3.18
C ILE A 80 2.22 -5.18 2.77
N THR A 81 2.42 -5.36 1.47
CA THR A 81 3.61 -6.05 0.94
C THR A 81 4.88 -5.24 1.22
N GLN A 82 4.83 -3.91 1.04
CA GLN A 82 5.94 -3.01 1.32
C GLN A 82 6.33 -3.08 2.80
N LEU A 83 5.34 -2.98 3.69
CA LEU A 83 5.56 -3.03 5.13
C LEU A 83 6.16 -4.38 5.56
N ALA A 84 5.66 -5.49 5.02
CA ALA A 84 6.20 -6.81 5.29
C ALA A 84 7.63 -6.99 4.75
N SER A 85 7.91 -6.49 3.53
CA SER A 85 9.25 -6.54 2.93
C SER A 85 10.26 -5.74 3.75
N ASP A 86 9.90 -4.52 4.16
CA ASP A 86 10.79 -3.66 4.94
C ASP A 86 11.01 -4.20 6.36
N ALA A 87 9.99 -4.81 6.98
CA ALA A 87 10.16 -5.54 8.23
C ALA A 87 11.13 -6.73 8.11
N CYS A 88 11.05 -7.50 7.01
CA CYS A 88 12.00 -8.58 6.75
C CYS A 88 13.42 -8.06 6.52
N LYS A 89 13.59 -6.91 5.85
CA LYS A 89 14.91 -6.26 5.68
C LYS A 89 15.48 -5.77 7.01
N ASP A 90 14.64 -5.19 7.86
CA ASP A 90 15.04 -4.72 9.19
C ASP A 90 15.50 -5.87 10.10
N ALA A 91 14.93 -7.06 9.93
CA ALA A 91 15.35 -8.29 10.60
C ALA A 91 16.66 -8.90 10.02
N GLY A 92 17.20 -8.35 8.93
CA GLY A 92 18.38 -8.86 8.23
C GLY A 92 18.08 -9.91 7.15
N GLU A 93 16.82 -10.24 6.94
CA GLU A 93 16.35 -11.29 6.01
C GLU A 93 15.99 -10.73 4.62
N GLY A 94 17.00 -10.23 3.91
CA GLY A 94 16.82 -9.64 2.57
C GLY A 94 16.29 -10.61 1.50
N ALA A 95 16.63 -11.90 1.61
CA ALA A 95 16.13 -12.93 0.70
C ALA A 95 14.62 -13.12 0.84
N ILE A 96 14.11 -13.15 2.08
CA ILE A 96 12.68 -13.27 2.37
C ILE A 96 11.95 -12.01 1.92
N ALA A 97 12.51 -10.83 2.18
CA ALA A 97 11.94 -9.56 1.72
C ALA A 97 11.71 -9.51 0.20
N SER A 98 12.69 -9.99 -0.58
CA SER A 98 12.57 -10.06 -2.04
C SER A 98 11.46 -11.03 -2.49
N LYS A 99 11.28 -12.16 -1.80
CA LYS A 99 10.19 -13.11 -2.08
C LYS A 99 8.82 -12.53 -1.76
N VAL A 100 8.70 -11.80 -0.65
CA VAL A 100 7.47 -11.10 -0.26
C VAL A 100 7.10 -10.05 -1.31
N GLU A 101 8.06 -9.25 -1.76
CA GLU A 101 7.83 -8.25 -2.80
C GLU A 101 7.37 -8.87 -4.12
N LEU A 102 7.98 -9.99 -4.51
CA LEU A 102 7.58 -10.73 -5.71
C LEU A 102 6.15 -11.28 -5.59
N ALA A 103 5.78 -11.82 -4.43
CA ALA A 103 4.42 -12.28 -4.17
C ALA A 103 3.39 -11.16 -4.30
N GLY A 104 3.67 -9.97 -3.74
CA GLY A 104 2.76 -8.82 -3.88
C GLY A 104 2.60 -8.36 -5.33
N LYS A 105 3.68 -8.35 -6.13
CA LYS A 105 3.60 -8.04 -7.57
C LYS A 105 2.71 -9.02 -8.33
N VAL A 106 2.79 -10.31 -8.01
CA VAL A 106 1.92 -11.35 -8.62
C VAL A 106 0.46 -11.12 -8.24
N VAL A 107 0.17 -10.78 -6.98
CA VAL A 107 -1.21 -10.48 -6.53
C VAL A 107 -1.77 -9.24 -7.24
N ILE A 108 -0.96 -8.20 -7.42
CA ILE A 108 -1.39 -7.00 -8.17
C ILE A 108 -1.72 -7.35 -9.62
N LEU A 109 -0.92 -8.20 -10.28
CA LEU A 109 -1.21 -8.68 -11.63
C LEU A 109 -2.52 -9.48 -11.70
N LEU A 110 -2.79 -10.33 -10.71
CA LEU A 110 -4.06 -11.06 -10.62
C LEU A 110 -5.26 -10.12 -10.43
N LEU A 111 -5.10 -9.07 -9.62
CA LEU A 111 -6.13 -8.04 -9.44
C LEU A 111 -6.37 -7.23 -10.72
N ALA A 112 -5.37 -7.10 -11.60
CA ALA A 112 -5.49 -6.38 -12.87
C ALA A 112 -6.21 -7.18 -13.97
N MET A 113 -6.31 -8.52 -13.87
CA MET A 113 -7.02 -9.37 -14.84
C MET A 113 -8.43 -8.89 -15.21
N PRO A 114 -9.34 -8.60 -14.27
CA PRO A 114 -10.68 -8.11 -14.60
C PRO A 114 -10.68 -6.79 -15.37
N LEU A 115 -9.67 -5.93 -15.19
CA LEU A 115 -9.55 -4.69 -15.97
C LEU A 115 -9.23 -4.98 -17.45
N PHE A 116 -8.39 -6.00 -17.72
CA PHE A 116 -8.10 -6.42 -19.09
C PHE A 116 -9.35 -6.97 -19.79
N GLU A 117 -10.18 -7.73 -19.09
CA GLU A 117 -11.45 -8.24 -19.63
C GLU A 117 -12.40 -7.08 -20.02
N GLN A 118 -12.52 -6.06 -19.17
CA GLN A 118 -13.34 -4.88 -19.46
C GLN A 118 -12.84 -4.12 -20.70
N ILE A 119 -11.52 -3.92 -20.80
CA ILE A 119 -10.92 -3.22 -21.94
C ILE A 119 -11.14 -3.98 -23.25
N ILE A 120 -10.92 -5.30 -23.25
CA ILE A 120 -11.14 -6.15 -24.44
C ILE A 120 -12.63 -6.13 -24.83
N GLY A 121 -13.54 -6.21 -23.86
CA GLY A 121 -14.97 -6.11 -24.12
C GLY A 121 -15.36 -4.81 -24.84
N VAL A 122 -14.87 -3.66 -24.36
CA VAL A 122 -15.10 -2.36 -25.00
C VAL A 122 -14.47 -2.27 -26.39
N ALA A 123 -13.30 -2.84 -26.60
CA ALA A 123 -12.67 -2.86 -27.92
C ALA A 123 -13.48 -3.68 -28.93
N THR A 124 -14.01 -4.84 -28.52
CA THR A 124 -14.84 -5.68 -29.40
C THR A 124 -16.18 -5.04 -29.75
N SER A 125 -16.82 -4.33 -28.80
CA SER A 125 -18.09 -3.65 -29.07
C SER A 125 -17.95 -2.51 -30.07
N LEU A 126 -16.80 -1.81 -30.07
CA LEU A 126 -16.47 -0.78 -31.05
C LEU A 126 -16.14 -1.32 -32.45
N MET A 127 -15.65 -2.56 -32.56
CA MET A 127 -15.41 -3.21 -33.86
C MET A 127 -16.68 -3.76 -34.51
N THR A 128 -17.73 -4.03 -33.74
CA THR A 128 -19.01 -4.57 -34.23
C THR A 128 -20.05 -3.51 -34.61
N VAL A 129 -19.70 -2.21 -34.53
CA VAL A 129 -20.53 -1.07 -34.97
C VAL A 129 -19.97 -0.53 -36.28
#